data_AF-A0A558BTV8-F1
#
_entry.id   AF-A0A558BTV8-F1
#
_cell.length_a   1.000
_cell.length_b   1.000
_cell.length_c   1.000
_cell.angle_alpha   90.00
_cell.angle_beta   90.00
_cell.angle_gamma   90.00
#
_symmetry.space_group_name_H-M   'P 1'
#
loop_
_entity.id
_entity.type
_entity.pdbx_description
1 polymer ?
#
loop_
_entity_poly.entity_id
_entity_poly.type
_entity_poly.pdbx_seq_one_letter_code
_entity_poly.pdbx_strand_id
1 'polypeptide(L)'
;MPPIPPRGGRPTPYCPADPERYGRWGARVITCALLDECREIWVHTYGADQPMTRVDLRTLDERTATVLDALEPVRQEIAALRTRVSDEAAAALEEKSAAEVARDAAIERAREAEAERVKAAEEAGQARRQAEEDRARAVEAQERAALAVREKDEALARQQAAEREKTKAIVDRERALDQVTTAHEKIAELQTALTGERATTLERLDQLRHEEARARQNLTEEYEQRLRARTEEFNGQARSLQAAADQRVAELTTRLARATQAYADALAPLHEQIGKLRADLTTQTAHAADLARQREDLNSALGQALDETTEEQPLRGRLAAMLGRQSVDPGGGDTGVE
;
A
#
# COMPACT_ATOMS: atom_id res chain seq x y z
N MET A 1 -109.20 -154.32 17.48
CA MET A 1 -108.34 -154.82 18.58
C MET A 1 -109.10 -154.70 19.89
N PRO A 2 -108.92 -155.64 20.85
CA PRO A 2 -109.59 -155.58 22.15
C PRO A 2 -109.14 -154.36 22.98
N PRO A 3 -109.97 -153.86 23.93
CA PRO A 3 -109.72 -152.63 24.68
C PRO A 3 -108.55 -152.76 25.67
N ILE A 4 -107.82 -151.66 25.86
CA ILE A 4 -106.63 -151.57 26.73
C ILE A 4 -107.07 -151.59 28.21
N PRO A 5 -106.57 -152.52 29.05
CA PRO A 5 -106.92 -152.58 30.46
C PRO A 5 -106.25 -151.46 31.29
N PRO A 6 -106.90 -150.96 32.36
CA PRO A 6 -106.34 -149.96 33.27
C PRO A 6 -105.22 -150.56 34.13
N ARG A 7 -104.20 -149.74 34.39
CA ARG A 7 -102.91 -150.07 35.01
C ARG A 7 -103.00 -151.01 36.24
N GLY A 8 -102.26 -152.12 36.21
CA GLY A 8 -101.93 -152.91 37.40
C GLY A 8 -101.95 -154.43 37.23
N GLY A 9 -101.00 -154.99 36.47
CA GLY A 9 -100.83 -156.45 36.35
C GLY A 9 -99.77 -156.79 35.29
N ARG A 10 -98.94 -157.81 35.56
CA ARG A 10 -97.70 -158.19 34.85
C ARG A 10 -97.74 -158.05 33.32
N PRO A 11 -96.64 -157.63 32.66
CA PRO A 11 -96.59 -157.44 31.21
C PRO A 11 -96.81 -158.77 30.49
N THR A 12 -97.97 -158.93 29.86
CA THR A 12 -98.19 -159.95 28.83
C THR A 12 -97.17 -159.73 27.70
N PRO A 13 -96.48 -160.78 27.22
CA PRO A 13 -95.35 -160.63 26.31
C PRO A 13 -95.79 -159.95 25.01
N TYR A 14 -95.25 -158.77 24.75
CA TYR A 14 -95.39 -158.08 23.48
C TYR A 14 -94.93 -158.99 22.35
N CYS A 15 -95.68 -159.03 21.25
CA CYS A 15 -95.35 -159.84 20.07
C CYS A 15 -93.89 -159.61 19.66
N PRO A 16 -93.14 -160.66 19.30
CA PRO A 16 -91.75 -160.51 18.86
C PRO A 16 -91.67 -159.55 17.67
N ALA A 17 -90.57 -158.81 17.60
CA ALA A 17 -90.27 -157.89 16.50
C ALA A 17 -90.17 -158.68 15.18
N ASP A 18 -91.27 -158.73 14.44
CA ASP A 18 -91.38 -159.44 13.16
C ASP A 18 -91.37 -158.43 12.00
N PRO A 19 -90.22 -158.27 11.31
CA PRO A 19 -90.08 -157.31 10.22
C PRO A 19 -90.93 -157.66 9.01
N GLU A 20 -91.30 -158.93 8.80
CA GLU A 20 -92.17 -159.31 7.69
C GLU A 20 -93.62 -158.86 7.92
N ARG A 21 -94.05 -158.81 9.18
CA ARG A 21 -95.43 -158.47 9.55
C ARG A 21 -95.65 -156.96 9.76
N TYR A 22 -94.68 -156.26 10.33
CA TYR A 22 -94.84 -154.84 10.72
C TYR A 22 -93.97 -153.86 9.91
N GLY A 23 -93.03 -154.35 9.11
CA GLY A 23 -92.14 -153.52 8.29
C GLY A 23 -91.00 -152.85 9.08
N ARG A 24 -90.24 -151.98 8.39
CA ARG A 24 -89.14 -151.21 8.98
C ARG A 24 -89.41 -149.71 8.80
N TRP A 25 -89.11 -148.92 9.82
CA TRP A 25 -89.05 -147.46 9.72
C TRP A 25 -87.58 -147.05 9.71
N GLY A 26 -87.07 -146.74 8.52
CA GLY A 26 -85.63 -146.52 8.33
C GLY A 26 -84.83 -147.76 8.72
N ALA A 27 -83.87 -147.59 9.63
CA ALA A 27 -82.98 -148.67 10.09
C ALA A 27 -83.58 -149.55 11.22
N ARG A 28 -84.75 -149.23 11.77
CA ARG A 28 -85.34 -149.96 12.92
C ARG A 28 -86.54 -150.82 12.49
N VAL A 29 -86.61 -152.05 13.01
CA VAL A 29 -87.79 -152.92 12.83
C VAL A 29 -88.93 -152.39 13.68
N ILE A 30 -90.11 -152.22 13.08
CA ILE A 30 -91.28 -151.70 13.77
C ILE A 30 -91.78 -152.79 14.74
N THR A 31 -91.82 -152.46 16.03
CA THR A 31 -92.33 -153.35 17.08
C THR A 31 -93.71 -152.88 17.56
N CYS A 32 -94.51 -153.76 18.16
CA CYS A 32 -95.80 -153.36 18.73
C CYS A 32 -95.66 -152.25 19.78
N ALA A 33 -94.58 -152.26 20.58
CA ALA A 33 -94.30 -151.19 21.54
C ALA A 33 -94.07 -149.84 20.85
N LEU A 34 -93.37 -149.82 19.72
CA LEU A 34 -93.14 -148.59 18.96
C LEU A 34 -94.45 -148.06 18.35
N LEU A 35 -95.32 -148.95 17.86
CA LEU A 35 -96.63 -148.53 17.33
C LEU A 35 -97.56 -148.00 18.43
N ASP A 36 -97.53 -148.61 19.62
CA ASP A 36 -98.29 -148.12 20.78
C ASP A 36 -97.76 -146.77 21.28
N GLU A 37 -96.43 -146.57 21.39
CA GLU A 37 -95.86 -145.25 21.71
C GLU A 37 -96.22 -144.20 20.65
N CYS A 38 -96.11 -144.53 19.36
CA CYS A 38 -96.52 -143.62 18.29
C CYS A 38 -98.00 -143.27 18.39
N ARG A 39 -98.85 -144.25 18.74
CA ARG A 39 -100.28 -144.02 18.96
C ARG A 39 -100.53 -143.17 20.20
N GLU A 40 -99.80 -143.39 21.29
CA GLU A 40 -99.93 -142.63 22.53
C GLU A 40 -99.54 -141.16 22.29
N ILE A 41 -98.44 -140.91 21.59
CA ILE A 41 -98.04 -139.57 21.13
C ILE A 41 -99.12 -138.96 20.24
N TRP A 42 -99.64 -139.72 19.27
CA TRP A 42 -100.70 -139.23 18.37
C TRP A 42 -101.97 -138.83 19.12
N VAL A 43 -102.46 -139.69 20.02
CA VAL A 43 -103.65 -139.43 20.83
C VAL A 43 -103.43 -138.24 21.76
N HIS A 44 -102.25 -138.10 22.37
CA HIS A 44 -101.94 -136.96 23.21
C HIS A 44 -101.87 -135.63 22.46
N THR A 45 -101.40 -135.65 21.20
CA THR A 45 -101.15 -134.44 20.41
C THR A 45 -102.38 -134.01 19.61
N TYR A 46 -103.13 -134.97 19.05
CA TYR A 46 -104.22 -134.73 18.10
C TYR A 46 -105.60 -135.19 18.59
N GLY A 47 -105.68 -135.89 19.74
CA GLY A 47 -106.93 -136.40 20.32
C GLY A 47 -107.29 -137.82 19.85
N ALA A 48 -108.10 -138.53 20.64
CA ALA A 48 -108.41 -139.95 20.43
C ALA A 48 -109.19 -140.26 19.14
N ASP A 49 -109.90 -139.26 18.59
CA ASP A 49 -110.83 -139.44 17.47
C ASP A 49 -110.24 -139.07 16.09
N GLN A 50 -108.94 -138.74 15.99
CA GLN A 50 -108.32 -138.38 14.70
C GLN A 50 -107.65 -139.56 13.96
N PRO A 51 -108.00 -139.80 12.67
CA PRO A 51 -107.36 -140.85 11.87
C PRO A 51 -105.90 -140.51 11.52
N MET A 52 -104.97 -141.40 11.88
CA MET A 52 -103.51 -141.29 11.64
C MET A 52 -103.08 -141.24 10.15
N THR A 53 -103.96 -141.56 9.21
CA THR A 53 -103.59 -141.91 7.83
C THR A 53 -103.83 -140.82 6.78
N ARG A 54 -104.19 -139.60 7.18
CA ARG A 54 -104.36 -138.48 6.22
C ARG A 54 -103.80 -137.18 6.78
N VAL A 55 -102.51 -136.95 6.54
CA VAL A 55 -101.97 -135.58 6.55
C VAL A 55 -102.54 -134.89 5.31
N ASP A 56 -103.43 -133.93 5.52
CA ASP A 56 -104.02 -133.15 4.44
C ASP A 56 -102.99 -132.12 3.96
N LEU A 57 -102.26 -132.48 2.90
CA LEU A 57 -101.26 -131.62 2.26
C LEU A 57 -101.87 -130.25 1.88
N ARG A 58 -103.17 -130.21 1.57
CA ARG A 58 -103.89 -128.98 1.27
C ARG A 58 -103.96 -128.05 2.48
N THR A 59 -104.19 -128.56 3.69
CA THR A 59 -104.20 -127.73 4.90
C THR A 59 -102.81 -127.22 5.25
N LEU A 60 -101.76 -127.98 4.91
CA LEU A 60 -100.38 -127.55 5.11
C LEU A 60 -99.97 -126.47 4.10
N ASP A 61 -100.40 -126.60 2.84
CA ASP A 61 -100.26 -125.56 1.81
C ASP A 61 -101.06 -124.30 2.17
N GLU A 62 -102.29 -124.43 2.66
CA GLU A 62 -103.10 -123.29 3.11
C GLU A 62 -102.47 -122.58 4.32
N ARG A 63 -101.94 -123.34 5.30
CA ARG A 63 -101.24 -122.76 6.46
C ARG A 63 -99.91 -122.11 6.08
N THR A 64 -99.14 -122.70 5.17
CA THR A 64 -97.89 -122.10 4.69
C THR A 64 -98.15 -120.85 3.84
N ALA A 65 -99.18 -120.86 2.99
CA ALA A 65 -99.64 -119.67 2.28
C ALA A 65 -100.07 -118.56 3.25
N THR A 66 -100.86 -118.89 4.28
CA THR A 66 -101.28 -117.91 5.30
C THR A 66 -100.10 -117.30 6.06
N VAL A 67 -99.09 -118.10 6.40
CA VAL A 67 -97.87 -117.62 7.08
C VAL A 67 -97.01 -116.77 6.12
N LEU A 68 -96.90 -117.16 4.84
CA LEU A 68 -96.20 -116.36 3.84
C LEU A 68 -96.90 -115.01 3.61
N ASP A 69 -98.23 -115.01 3.50
CA ASP A 69 -99.03 -113.79 3.36
C ASP A 69 -98.91 -112.89 4.60
N ALA A 70 -98.87 -113.46 5.81
CA ALA A 70 -98.65 -112.70 7.04
C ALA A 70 -97.22 -112.14 7.18
N LEU A 71 -96.22 -112.78 6.55
CA LEU A 71 -94.83 -112.33 6.52
C LEU A 71 -94.54 -111.35 5.39
N GLU A 72 -95.40 -111.25 4.38
CA GLU A 72 -95.23 -110.35 3.23
C GLU A 72 -95.17 -108.86 3.63
N PRO A 73 -96.00 -108.34 4.55
CA PRO A 73 -95.85 -106.98 5.07
C PRO A 73 -94.49 -106.74 5.72
N VAL A 74 -93.99 -107.72 6.49
CA VAL A 74 -92.65 -107.63 7.13
C VAL A 74 -91.55 -107.63 6.07
N ARG A 75 -91.68 -108.42 5.00
CA ARG A 75 -90.74 -108.39 3.88
C ARG A 75 -90.74 -107.05 3.16
N GLN A 76 -91.92 -106.45 2.95
CA GLN A 76 -92.06 -105.13 2.33
C GLN A 76 -91.48 -104.03 3.22
N GLU A 77 -91.68 -104.07 4.54
CA GLU A 77 -91.06 -103.14 5.48
C GLU A 77 -89.54 -103.29 5.52
N ILE A 78 -89.00 -104.52 5.53
CA ILE A 78 -87.55 -104.75 5.45
C ILE A 78 -86.98 -104.20 4.15
N ALA A 79 -87.67 -104.40 3.01
CA ALA A 79 -87.25 -103.85 1.73
C ALA A 79 -87.29 -102.31 1.76
N ALA A 80 -88.36 -101.71 2.28
CA ALA A 80 -88.49 -100.26 2.40
C ALA A 80 -87.45 -99.65 3.34
N LEU A 81 -87.15 -100.29 4.49
CA LEU A 81 -86.09 -99.89 5.40
C LEU A 81 -84.72 -100.01 4.74
N ARG A 82 -84.47 -101.07 3.99
CA ARG A 82 -83.22 -101.24 3.24
C ARG A 82 -83.03 -100.12 2.22
N THR A 83 -84.08 -99.78 1.46
CA THR A 83 -84.05 -98.67 0.50
C THR A 83 -83.85 -97.33 1.21
N ARG A 84 -84.58 -97.08 2.30
CA ARG A 84 -84.44 -95.84 3.07
C ARG A 84 -83.03 -95.67 3.64
N VAL A 85 -82.46 -96.73 4.22
CA VAL A 85 -81.08 -96.69 4.74
C VAL A 85 -80.07 -96.52 3.61
N SER A 86 -80.28 -97.13 2.44
CA SER A 86 -79.39 -96.90 1.31
C SER A 86 -79.46 -95.47 0.79
N ASP A 87 -80.66 -94.89 0.73
CA ASP A 87 -80.88 -93.53 0.25
C ASP A 87 -80.33 -92.50 1.25
N GLU A 88 -80.56 -92.69 2.56
CA GLU A 88 -79.99 -91.85 3.62
C GLU A 88 -78.46 -91.95 3.66
N ALA A 89 -77.88 -93.15 3.43
CA ALA A 89 -76.44 -93.33 3.32
C ALA A 89 -75.86 -92.66 2.07
N ALA A 90 -76.55 -92.75 0.93
CA ALA A 90 -76.16 -92.08 -0.31
C ALA A 90 -76.20 -90.55 -0.14
N ALA A 91 -77.29 -90.01 0.42
CA ALA A 91 -77.42 -88.59 0.70
C ALA A 91 -76.35 -88.09 1.69
N ALA A 92 -76.08 -88.84 2.77
CA ALA A 92 -75.03 -88.47 3.72
C ALA A 92 -73.62 -88.50 3.10
N LEU A 93 -73.35 -89.42 2.17
CA LEU A 93 -72.09 -89.47 1.42
C LEU A 93 -71.99 -88.28 0.45
N GLU A 94 -73.07 -87.92 -0.23
CA GLU A 94 -73.13 -86.75 -1.10
C GLU A 94 -72.92 -85.45 -0.30
N GLU A 95 -73.61 -85.27 0.82
CA GLU A 95 -73.43 -84.11 1.71
C GLU A 95 -72.01 -84.01 2.25
N LYS A 96 -71.42 -85.14 2.67
CA LYS A 96 -70.02 -85.19 3.11
C LYS A 96 -69.08 -84.77 1.97
N SER A 97 -69.29 -85.28 0.76
CA SER A 97 -68.45 -84.93 -0.39
C SER A 97 -68.57 -83.43 -0.74
N ALA A 98 -69.77 -82.87 -0.67
CA ALA A 98 -70.01 -81.45 -0.89
C ALA A 98 -69.35 -80.59 0.20
N ALA A 99 -69.39 -81.03 1.46
CA ALA A 99 -68.73 -80.36 2.58
C ALA A 99 -67.20 -80.42 2.46
N GLU A 100 -66.63 -81.54 2.00
CA GLU A 100 -65.19 -81.67 1.74
C GLU A 100 -64.75 -80.74 0.59
N VAL A 101 -65.51 -80.68 -0.51
CA VAL A 101 -65.25 -79.74 -1.61
C VAL A 101 -65.35 -78.28 -1.13
N ALA A 102 -66.37 -77.94 -0.32
CA ALA A 102 -66.54 -76.61 0.23
C ALA A 102 -65.40 -76.23 1.20
N ARG A 103 -64.94 -77.18 2.03
CA ARG A 103 -63.80 -77.00 2.93
C ARG A 103 -62.53 -76.73 2.14
N ASP A 104 -62.24 -77.55 1.13
CA ASP A 104 -61.04 -77.42 0.33
C ASP A 104 -61.03 -76.10 -0.46
N ALA A 105 -62.19 -75.69 -1.02
CA ALA A 105 -62.34 -74.37 -1.63
C ALA A 105 -62.14 -73.21 -0.64
N ALA A 106 -62.60 -73.34 0.61
CA ALA A 106 -62.37 -72.33 1.64
C ALA A 106 -60.89 -72.24 2.05
N ILE A 107 -60.18 -73.37 2.10
CA ILE A 107 -58.75 -73.42 2.36
C ILE A 107 -57.97 -72.72 1.24
N GLU A 108 -58.30 -72.99 -0.03
CA GLU A 108 -57.61 -72.32 -1.16
C GLU A 108 -57.86 -70.81 -1.15
N ARG A 109 -59.10 -70.35 -0.96
CA ARG A 109 -59.39 -68.90 -0.83
C ARG A 109 -58.66 -68.25 0.34
N ALA A 110 -58.51 -68.96 1.47
CA ALA A 110 -57.76 -68.44 2.61
C ALA A 110 -56.25 -68.31 2.29
N ARG A 111 -55.69 -69.26 1.52
CA ARG A 111 -54.30 -69.18 1.04
C ARG A 111 -54.10 -68.04 0.06
N GLU A 112 -55.02 -67.85 -0.89
CA GLU A 112 -55.00 -66.72 -1.82
C GLU A 112 -55.08 -65.37 -1.09
N ALA A 113 -55.99 -65.24 -0.13
CA ALA A 113 -56.12 -64.02 0.67
C ALA A 113 -54.87 -63.73 1.50
N GLU A 114 -54.22 -64.76 2.06
CA GLU A 114 -52.97 -64.59 2.80
C GLU A 114 -51.83 -64.17 1.86
N ALA A 115 -51.74 -64.76 0.67
CA ALA A 115 -50.74 -64.38 -0.33
C ALA A 115 -50.91 -62.92 -0.79
N GLU A 116 -52.15 -62.48 -1.07
CA GLU A 116 -52.45 -61.09 -1.41
C GLU A 116 -52.14 -60.13 -0.25
N ARG A 117 -52.40 -60.53 0.99
CA ARG A 117 -52.04 -59.74 2.18
C ARG A 117 -50.53 -59.56 2.31
N VAL A 118 -49.76 -60.63 2.12
CA VAL A 118 -48.28 -60.58 2.15
C VAL A 118 -47.77 -59.66 1.06
N LYS A 119 -48.26 -59.82 -0.18
CA LYS A 119 -47.89 -58.98 -1.32
C LYS A 119 -48.21 -57.50 -1.08
N ALA A 120 -49.41 -57.18 -0.58
CA ALA A 120 -49.80 -55.82 -0.25
C ALA A 120 -48.92 -55.21 0.86
N ALA A 121 -48.50 -56.01 1.85
CA ALA A 121 -47.58 -55.57 2.89
C ALA A 121 -46.17 -55.29 2.34
N GLU A 122 -45.68 -56.10 1.41
CA GLU A 122 -44.40 -55.89 0.73
C GLU A 122 -44.42 -54.63 -0.14
N GLU A 123 -45.46 -54.44 -0.95
CA GLU A 123 -45.66 -53.25 -1.78
C GLU A 123 -45.75 -51.98 -0.92
N ALA A 124 -46.51 -52.01 0.18
CA ALA A 124 -46.57 -50.92 1.14
C ALA A 124 -45.19 -50.64 1.78
N GLY A 125 -44.42 -51.69 2.09
CA GLY A 125 -43.05 -51.57 2.60
C GLY A 125 -42.07 -50.97 1.60
N GLN A 126 -42.20 -51.30 0.32
CA GLN A 126 -41.40 -50.69 -0.76
C GLN A 126 -41.78 -49.22 -0.97
N ALA A 127 -43.07 -48.90 -1.01
CA ALA A 127 -43.56 -47.53 -1.17
C ALA A 127 -43.10 -46.62 -0.02
N ARG A 128 -43.06 -47.13 1.23
CA ARG A 128 -42.52 -46.39 2.38
C ARG A 128 -41.03 -46.10 2.23
N ARG A 129 -40.23 -47.09 1.86
CA ARG A 129 -38.78 -46.92 1.62
C ARG A 129 -38.51 -45.91 0.52
N GLN A 130 -39.24 -46.00 -0.59
CA GLN A 130 -39.10 -45.03 -1.68
C GLN A 130 -39.49 -43.61 -1.24
N ALA A 131 -40.57 -43.44 -0.48
CA ALA A 131 -40.96 -42.14 0.04
C ALA A 131 -39.94 -41.56 1.03
N GLU A 132 -39.27 -42.40 1.83
CA GLU A 132 -38.18 -41.99 2.72
C GLU A 132 -36.94 -41.55 1.93
N GLU A 133 -36.56 -42.30 0.90
CA GLU A 133 -35.46 -41.93 -0.01
C GLU A 133 -35.75 -40.62 -0.76
N ASP A 134 -36.97 -40.43 -1.26
CA ASP A 134 -37.37 -39.21 -1.96
C ASP A 134 -37.37 -38.00 -1.01
N ARG A 135 -37.80 -38.18 0.24
CA ARG A 135 -37.69 -37.14 1.28
C ARG A 135 -36.23 -36.80 1.59
N ALA A 136 -35.36 -37.80 1.73
CA ALA A 136 -33.94 -37.59 1.98
C ALA A 136 -33.29 -36.82 0.82
N ARG A 137 -33.56 -37.22 -0.43
CA ARG A 137 -33.10 -36.51 -1.64
C ARG A 137 -33.62 -35.08 -1.72
N ALA A 138 -34.88 -34.84 -1.33
CA ALA A 138 -35.45 -33.50 -1.29
C ALA A 138 -34.74 -32.60 -0.26
N VAL A 139 -34.43 -33.13 0.93
CA VAL A 139 -33.65 -32.42 1.95
C VAL A 139 -32.24 -32.10 1.44
N GLU A 140 -31.52 -33.08 0.88
CA GLU A 140 -30.19 -32.84 0.31
C GLU A 140 -30.23 -31.79 -0.82
N ALA A 141 -31.24 -31.83 -1.69
CA ALA A 141 -31.41 -30.85 -2.75
C ALA A 141 -31.66 -29.44 -2.19
N GLN A 142 -32.46 -29.32 -1.13
CA GLN A 142 -32.70 -28.05 -0.43
C GLN A 142 -31.43 -27.51 0.23
N GLU A 143 -30.64 -28.37 0.88
CA GLU A 143 -29.35 -27.98 1.48
C GLU A 143 -28.37 -27.50 0.42
N ARG A 144 -28.23 -28.22 -0.70
CA ARG A 144 -27.39 -27.79 -1.84
C ARG A 144 -27.86 -26.47 -2.44
N ALA A 145 -29.17 -26.27 -2.58
CA ALA A 145 -29.73 -25.01 -3.06
C ALA A 145 -29.44 -23.85 -2.09
N ALA A 146 -29.59 -24.08 -0.77
CA ALA A 146 -29.28 -23.08 0.25
C ALA A 146 -27.78 -22.73 0.28
N LEU A 147 -26.89 -23.72 0.12
CA LEU A 147 -25.45 -23.48 -0.01
C LEU A 147 -25.13 -22.66 -1.25
N ALA A 148 -25.70 -23.01 -2.42
CA ALA A 148 -25.48 -22.28 -3.65
C ALA A 148 -25.94 -20.81 -3.57
N VAL A 149 -27.05 -20.53 -2.86
CA VAL A 149 -27.50 -19.16 -2.61
C VAL A 149 -26.49 -18.41 -1.72
N ARG A 150 -26.02 -19.02 -0.63
CA ARG A 150 -25.00 -18.41 0.24
C ARG A 150 -23.70 -18.12 -0.51
N GLU A 151 -23.21 -19.07 -1.29
CA GLU A 151 -22.00 -18.90 -2.10
C GLU A 151 -22.15 -17.76 -3.13
N LYS A 152 -23.32 -17.67 -3.78
CA LYS A 152 -23.65 -16.56 -4.67
C LYS A 152 -23.64 -15.22 -3.94
N ASP A 153 -24.28 -15.13 -2.79
CA ASP A 153 -24.36 -13.89 -2.01
C ASP A 153 -22.98 -13.46 -1.50
N GLU A 154 -22.14 -14.41 -1.06
CA GLU A 154 -20.75 -14.15 -0.71
C GLU A 154 -19.93 -13.68 -1.93
N ALA A 155 -20.12 -14.29 -3.10
CA ALA A 155 -19.43 -13.88 -4.32
C ALA A 155 -19.82 -12.45 -4.73
N LEU A 156 -21.11 -12.10 -4.64
CA LEU A 156 -21.60 -10.74 -4.88
C LEU A 156 -21.04 -9.74 -3.87
N ALA A 157 -20.97 -10.10 -2.58
CA ALA A 157 -20.38 -9.26 -1.55
C ALA A 157 -18.88 -9.01 -1.80
N ARG A 158 -18.13 -10.05 -2.20
CA ARG A 158 -16.71 -9.93 -2.60
C ARG A 158 -16.53 -9.04 -3.83
N GLN A 159 -17.40 -9.19 -4.83
CA GLN A 159 -17.38 -8.34 -6.03
C GLN A 159 -17.65 -6.86 -5.69
N GLN A 160 -18.65 -6.58 -4.84
CA GLN A 160 -18.95 -5.22 -4.40
C GLN A 160 -17.79 -4.61 -3.60
N ALA A 161 -17.15 -5.39 -2.72
CA ALA A 161 -15.96 -4.95 -1.99
C ALA A 161 -14.80 -4.62 -2.96
N ALA A 162 -14.57 -5.46 -3.97
CA ALA A 162 -13.54 -5.22 -4.98
C ALA A 162 -13.81 -3.96 -5.81
N GLU A 163 -15.05 -3.70 -6.23
CA GLU A 163 -15.40 -2.47 -6.95
C GLU A 163 -15.27 -1.21 -6.07
N ARG A 164 -15.54 -1.31 -4.77
CA ARG A 164 -15.29 -0.20 -3.82
C ARG A 164 -13.81 0.10 -3.69
N GLU A 165 -12.97 -0.92 -3.52
CA GLU A 165 -11.51 -0.75 -3.45
C GLU A 165 -10.94 -0.20 -4.77
N LYS A 166 -11.44 -0.68 -5.92
CA LYS A 166 -11.07 -0.13 -7.23
C LYS A 166 -11.45 1.35 -7.36
N THR A 167 -12.66 1.72 -6.95
CA THR A 167 -13.11 3.12 -6.96
C THR A 167 -12.23 3.98 -6.05
N LYS A 168 -11.91 3.50 -4.85
CA LYS A 168 -10.99 4.16 -3.92
C LYS A 168 -9.61 4.34 -4.54
N ALA A 169 -9.05 3.31 -5.18
CA ALA A 169 -7.77 3.38 -5.85
C ALA A 169 -7.76 4.38 -7.03
N ILE A 170 -8.86 4.51 -7.77
CA ILE A 170 -9.02 5.53 -8.82
C ILE A 170 -9.00 6.94 -8.21
N VAL A 171 -9.79 7.17 -7.15
CA VAL A 171 -9.84 8.46 -6.44
C VAL A 171 -8.48 8.82 -5.84
N ASP A 172 -7.79 7.86 -5.23
CA ASP A 172 -6.45 8.07 -4.66
C ASP A 172 -5.42 8.40 -5.77
N ARG A 173 -5.53 7.74 -6.94
CA ARG A 173 -4.72 8.05 -8.12
C ARG A 173 -4.99 9.47 -8.63
N GLU A 174 -6.25 9.86 -8.78
CA GLU A 174 -6.62 11.21 -9.23
C GLU A 174 -6.09 12.27 -8.26
N ARG A 175 -6.26 12.05 -6.95
CA ARG A 175 -5.70 12.92 -5.92
C ARG A 175 -4.18 13.03 -5.97
N ALA A 176 -3.48 11.92 -6.23
CA ALA A 176 -2.04 11.92 -6.38
C ALA A 176 -1.61 12.69 -7.64
N LEU A 177 -2.36 12.56 -8.75
CA LEU A 177 -2.11 13.34 -9.96
C LEU A 177 -2.33 14.84 -9.72
N ASP A 178 -3.39 15.23 -9.00
CA ASP A 178 -3.65 16.63 -8.62
C ASP A 178 -2.55 17.22 -7.71
N GLN A 179 -2.00 16.41 -6.80
CA GLN A 179 -0.86 16.83 -5.98
C GLN A 179 0.40 17.03 -6.84
N VAL A 180 0.63 16.14 -7.81
CA VAL A 180 1.77 16.26 -8.73
C VAL A 180 1.61 17.49 -9.63
N THR A 181 0.43 17.78 -10.17
CA THR A 181 0.20 18.99 -10.98
C THR A 181 0.39 20.25 -10.14
N THR A 182 -0.18 20.31 -8.94
CA THR A 182 0.02 21.43 -7.99
C THR A 182 1.51 21.64 -7.67
N ALA A 183 2.27 20.56 -7.47
CA ALA A 183 3.71 20.64 -7.24
C ALA A 183 4.47 21.18 -8.46
N HIS A 184 4.09 20.77 -9.69
CA HIS A 184 4.69 21.30 -10.92
C HIS A 184 4.38 22.78 -11.11
N GLU A 185 3.15 23.22 -10.83
CA GLU A 185 2.77 24.64 -10.84
C GLU A 185 3.62 25.43 -9.85
N LYS A 186 3.80 24.92 -8.62
CA LYS A 186 4.67 25.55 -7.62
C LYS A 186 6.13 25.63 -8.06
N ILE A 187 6.65 24.59 -8.69
CA ILE A 187 8.02 24.58 -9.24
C ILE A 187 8.13 25.64 -10.34
N ALA A 188 7.15 25.72 -11.24
CA ALA A 188 7.14 26.72 -12.31
C ALA A 188 7.10 28.15 -11.74
N GLU A 189 6.23 28.42 -10.76
CA GLU A 189 6.18 29.71 -10.04
C GLU A 189 7.54 30.07 -9.42
N LEU A 190 8.18 29.12 -8.73
CA LEU A 190 9.49 29.33 -8.11
C LEU A 190 10.59 29.56 -9.14
N GLN A 191 10.55 28.86 -10.28
CA GLN A 191 11.49 29.08 -11.38
C GLN A 191 11.32 30.48 -11.97
N THR A 192 10.08 30.91 -12.21
CA THR A 192 9.79 32.28 -12.67
C THR A 192 10.28 33.32 -11.66
N ALA A 193 9.99 33.14 -10.37
CA ALA A 193 10.46 34.02 -9.31
C ALA A 193 11.99 34.09 -9.25
N LEU A 194 12.68 32.94 -9.32
CA LEU A 194 14.14 32.87 -9.34
C LEU A 194 14.73 33.57 -10.57
N THR A 195 14.14 33.41 -11.75
CA THR A 195 14.58 34.13 -12.95
C THR A 195 14.36 35.63 -12.83
N GLY A 196 13.25 36.06 -12.21
CA GLY A 196 12.98 37.46 -11.90
C GLY A 196 14.02 38.06 -10.97
N GLU A 197 14.30 37.39 -9.84
CA GLU A 197 15.35 37.80 -8.88
C GLU A 197 16.74 37.86 -9.51
N ARG A 198 17.06 36.92 -10.40
CA ARG A 198 18.33 36.96 -11.15
C ARG A 198 18.40 38.16 -12.08
N ALA A 199 17.32 38.48 -12.79
CA ALA A 199 17.26 39.63 -13.68
C ALA A 199 17.40 40.95 -12.88
N THR A 200 16.64 41.12 -11.80
CA THR A 200 16.71 42.33 -10.95
C THR A 200 18.09 42.48 -10.30
N THR A 201 18.72 41.38 -9.88
CA THR A 201 20.08 41.41 -9.32
C THR A 201 21.11 41.81 -10.37
N LEU A 202 21.01 41.31 -11.60
CA LEU A 202 21.88 41.70 -12.70
C LEU A 202 21.70 43.18 -13.06
N GLU A 203 20.46 43.66 -13.16
CA GLU A 203 20.17 45.08 -13.38
C GLU A 203 20.77 45.96 -12.28
N ARG A 204 20.67 45.53 -11.01
CA ARG A 204 21.26 46.26 -9.88
C ARG A 204 22.79 46.26 -9.92
N LEU A 205 23.42 45.15 -10.31
CA LEU A 205 24.87 45.09 -10.50
C LEU A 205 25.33 46.02 -11.63
N ASP A 206 24.60 46.07 -12.73
CA ASP A 206 24.92 46.96 -13.84
C ASP A 206 24.72 48.43 -13.46
N GLN A 207 23.67 48.78 -12.70
CA GLN A 207 23.51 50.12 -12.13
C GLN A 207 24.70 50.50 -11.23
N LEU A 208 25.11 49.62 -10.32
CA LEU A 208 26.27 49.86 -9.44
C LEU A 208 27.58 50.03 -10.24
N ARG A 209 27.78 49.26 -11.31
CA ARG A 209 28.94 49.43 -12.20
C ARG A 209 28.93 50.78 -12.92
N HIS A 210 27.75 51.25 -13.36
CA HIS A 210 27.62 52.57 -13.97
C HIS A 210 27.87 53.69 -12.96
N GLU A 211 27.36 53.55 -11.74
CA GLU A 211 27.62 54.48 -10.64
C GLU A 211 29.11 54.52 -10.27
N GLU A 212 29.77 53.36 -10.17
CA GLU A 212 31.21 53.26 -9.93
C GLU A 212 32.01 53.93 -11.05
N ALA A 213 31.65 53.67 -12.32
CA ALA A 213 32.31 54.29 -13.47
C ALA A 213 32.16 55.82 -13.47
N ARG A 214 30.96 56.34 -13.16
CA ARG A 214 30.72 57.78 -13.00
C ARG A 214 31.51 58.37 -11.83
N ALA A 215 31.55 57.69 -10.68
CA ALA A 215 32.32 58.14 -9.53
C ALA A 215 33.83 58.20 -9.84
N ARG A 216 34.36 57.21 -10.57
CA ARG A 216 35.76 57.22 -11.05
C ARG A 216 36.02 58.37 -12.01
N GLN A 217 35.12 58.61 -12.97
CA GLN A 217 35.23 59.74 -13.90
C GLN A 217 35.22 61.08 -13.17
N ASN A 218 34.27 61.28 -12.26
CA ASN A 218 34.20 62.49 -11.44
C ASN A 218 35.46 62.69 -10.61
N LEU A 219 35.97 61.64 -9.96
CA LEU A 219 37.24 61.71 -9.22
C LEU A 219 38.41 62.10 -10.14
N THR A 220 38.53 61.49 -11.32
CA THR A 220 39.58 61.87 -12.28
C THR A 220 39.45 63.33 -12.73
N GLU A 221 38.24 63.80 -13.03
CA GLU A 221 37.99 65.20 -13.40
C GLU A 221 38.32 66.16 -12.26
N GLU A 222 37.93 65.85 -11.02
CA GLU A 222 38.27 66.64 -9.84
C GLU A 222 39.79 66.69 -9.59
N TYR A 223 40.49 65.56 -9.75
CA TYR A 223 41.95 65.49 -9.64
C TYR A 223 42.63 66.32 -10.73
N GLU A 224 42.18 66.24 -11.97
CA GLU A 224 42.71 67.06 -13.07
C GLU A 224 42.46 68.55 -12.84
N GLN A 225 41.27 68.94 -12.38
CA GLN A 225 40.95 70.32 -12.04
C GLN A 225 41.86 70.86 -10.92
N ARG A 226 42.08 70.07 -9.86
CA ARG A 226 43.02 70.44 -8.78
C ARG A 226 44.46 70.61 -9.30
N LEU A 227 44.89 69.75 -10.23
CA LEU A 227 46.24 69.83 -10.82
C LEU A 227 46.40 71.09 -11.68
N ARG A 228 45.38 71.45 -12.47
CA ARG A 228 45.36 72.69 -13.25
C ARG A 228 45.40 73.92 -12.34
N ALA A 229 44.52 73.99 -11.34
CA ALA A 229 44.49 75.09 -10.38
C ALA A 229 45.83 75.27 -9.65
N ARG A 230 46.47 74.18 -9.20
CA ARG A 230 47.77 74.25 -8.53
C ARG A 230 48.90 74.66 -9.47
N THR A 231 48.84 74.27 -10.74
CA THR A 231 49.78 74.71 -11.77
C THR A 231 49.61 76.21 -12.06
N GLU A 232 48.38 76.70 -12.09
CA GLU A 232 48.08 78.13 -12.21
C GLU A 232 48.58 78.94 -11.00
N GLU A 233 48.38 78.43 -9.78
CA GLU A 233 48.92 79.03 -8.56
C GLU A 233 50.45 79.11 -8.58
N PHE A 234 51.14 78.01 -8.93
CA PHE A 234 52.60 78.00 -9.05
C PHE A 234 53.09 78.95 -10.14
N ASN A 235 52.41 79.01 -11.29
CA ASN A 235 52.73 79.95 -12.34
C ASN A 235 52.51 81.41 -11.89
N GLY A 236 51.45 81.69 -11.12
CA GLY A 236 51.21 82.99 -10.50
C GLY A 236 52.30 83.38 -9.51
N GLN A 237 52.69 82.45 -8.63
CA GLN A 237 53.79 82.64 -7.69
C GLN A 237 55.12 82.88 -8.42
N ALA A 238 55.44 82.08 -9.44
CA ALA A 238 56.65 82.22 -10.24
C ALA A 238 56.72 83.60 -10.93
N ARG A 239 55.62 84.06 -11.56
CA ARG A 239 55.56 85.40 -12.16
C ARG A 239 55.71 86.50 -11.13
N SER A 240 55.11 86.36 -9.94
CA SER A 240 55.24 87.36 -8.86
C SER A 240 56.67 87.44 -8.32
N LEU A 241 57.33 86.30 -8.14
CA LEU A 241 58.72 86.24 -7.70
C LEU A 241 59.66 86.80 -8.77
N GLN A 242 59.41 86.51 -10.04
CA GLN A 242 60.16 87.07 -11.15
C GLN A 242 60.00 88.59 -11.21
N ALA A 243 58.77 89.12 -11.14
CA ALA A 243 58.53 90.55 -11.11
C ALA A 243 59.21 91.24 -9.91
N ALA A 244 59.17 90.62 -8.72
CA ALA A 244 59.86 91.13 -7.53
C ALA A 244 61.39 91.10 -7.69
N ALA A 245 61.94 90.06 -8.31
CA ALA A 245 63.36 89.97 -8.63
C ALA A 245 63.77 91.03 -9.65
N ASP A 246 63.00 91.21 -10.72
CA ASP A 246 63.24 92.23 -11.75
C ASP A 246 63.16 93.65 -11.16
N GLN A 247 62.18 93.91 -10.29
CA GLN A 247 62.08 95.18 -9.57
C GLN A 247 63.32 95.40 -8.68
N ARG A 248 63.77 94.37 -7.95
CA ARG A 248 64.97 94.46 -7.12
C ARG A 248 66.23 94.66 -7.95
N VAL A 249 66.35 94.03 -9.12
CA VAL A 249 67.44 94.26 -10.07
C VAL A 249 67.41 95.70 -10.57
N ALA A 250 66.24 96.23 -10.95
CA ALA A 250 66.09 97.62 -11.36
C ALA A 250 66.48 98.61 -10.24
N GLU A 251 66.06 98.35 -9.00
CA GLU A 251 66.43 99.15 -7.83
C GLU A 251 67.94 99.10 -7.57
N LEU A 252 68.55 97.91 -7.58
CA LEU A 252 69.99 97.73 -7.40
C LEU A 252 70.79 98.39 -8.52
N THR A 253 70.33 98.29 -9.76
CA THR A 253 70.94 98.95 -10.92
C THR A 253 70.88 100.47 -10.77
N THR A 254 69.75 101.00 -10.30
CA THR A 254 69.59 102.43 -10.02
C THR A 254 70.50 102.89 -8.88
N ARG A 255 70.62 102.09 -7.80
CA ARG A 255 71.54 102.37 -6.70
C ARG A 255 73.00 102.34 -7.14
N LEU A 256 73.38 101.38 -7.99
CA LEU A 256 74.72 101.28 -8.57
C LEU A 256 75.02 102.52 -9.42
N ALA A 257 74.11 102.91 -10.32
CA ALA A 257 74.26 104.09 -11.16
C ALA A 257 74.43 105.38 -10.33
N ARG A 258 73.65 105.52 -9.24
CA ARG A 258 73.77 106.65 -8.32
C ARG A 258 75.10 106.63 -7.55
N ALA A 259 75.57 105.47 -7.12
CA ALA A 259 76.86 105.32 -6.44
C ALA A 259 78.04 105.63 -7.37
N THR A 260 77.99 105.19 -8.64
CA THR A 260 79.00 105.54 -9.64
C THR A 260 79.01 107.03 -9.97
N GLN A 261 77.84 107.67 -10.04
CA GLN A 261 77.74 109.11 -10.23
C GLN A 261 78.34 109.87 -9.05
N ALA A 262 77.98 109.51 -7.81
CA ALA A 262 78.53 110.13 -6.60
C ALA A 262 80.06 109.95 -6.49
N TYR A 263 80.57 108.78 -6.89
CA TYR A 263 82.01 108.52 -6.97
C TYR A 263 82.71 109.42 -8.01
N ALA A 264 82.12 109.58 -9.19
CA ALA A 264 82.64 110.49 -10.23
C ALA A 264 82.61 111.96 -9.78
N ASP A 265 81.51 112.39 -9.14
CA ASP A 265 81.34 113.74 -8.62
C ASP A 265 82.35 114.05 -7.49
N ALA A 266 82.74 113.05 -6.69
CA ALA A 266 83.78 113.18 -5.65
C ALA A 266 85.21 113.22 -6.22
N LEU A 267 85.46 112.58 -7.37
CA LEU A 267 86.76 112.57 -8.05
C LEU A 267 87.07 113.88 -8.79
N ALA A 268 86.05 114.53 -9.34
CA ALA A 268 86.20 115.79 -10.06
C ALA A 268 86.94 116.90 -9.27
N PRO A 269 86.56 117.24 -8.01
CA PRO A 269 87.25 118.27 -7.24
C PRO A 269 88.66 117.86 -6.83
N LEU A 270 88.93 116.56 -6.62
CA LEU A 270 90.28 116.07 -6.31
C LEU A 270 91.22 116.23 -7.52
N HIS A 271 90.74 115.94 -8.74
CA HIS A 271 91.50 116.21 -9.96
C HIS A 271 91.74 117.70 -10.18
N GLU A 272 90.76 118.54 -9.86
CA GLU A 272 90.91 120.00 -9.92
C GLU A 272 91.93 120.52 -8.90
N GLN A 273 91.93 120.00 -7.67
CA GLN A 273 92.91 120.31 -6.61
C GLN A 273 94.32 119.87 -6.99
N ILE A 274 94.49 118.67 -7.58
CA ILE A 274 95.78 118.21 -8.11
C ILE A 274 96.27 119.13 -9.23
N GLY A 275 95.36 119.61 -10.09
CA GLY A 275 95.66 120.59 -11.12
C GLY A 275 96.18 121.92 -10.54
N LYS A 276 95.50 122.45 -9.51
CA LYS A 276 95.91 123.68 -8.80
C LYS A 276 97.27 123.51 -8.11
N LEU A 277 97.46 122.43 -7.36
CA LEU A 277 98.73 122.15 -6.69
C LEU A 277 99.90 122.00 -7.67
N ARG A 278 99.69 121.40 -8.85
CA ARG A 278 100.72 121.34 -9.89
C ARG A 278 101.06 122.72 -10.45
N ALA A 279 100.06 123.57 -10.66
CA ALA A 279 100.28 124.95 -11.11
C ALA A 279 101.04 125.79 -10.06
N ASP A 280 100.67 125.67 -8.78
CA ASP A 280 101.36 126.35 -7.68
C ASP A 280 102.82 125.89 -7.55
N LEU A 281 103.07 124.59 -7.70
CA LEU A 281 104.41 124.03 -7.65
C LEU A 281 105.27 124.48 -8.85
N THR A 282 104.71 124.59 -10.05
CA THR A 282 105.41 125.21 -11.19
C THR A 282 105.74 126.68 -10.96
N THR A 283 104.85 127.41 -10.28
CA THR A 283 105.05 128.83 -9.97
C THR A 283 106.15 129.01 -8.93
N GLN A 284 106.14 128.20 -7.85
CA GLN A 284 107.18 128.23 -6.81
C GLN A 284 108.55 127.78 -7.32
N THR A 285 108.61 126.77 -8.21
CA THR A 285 109.88 126.33 -8.82
C THR A 285 110.46 127.36 -9.77
N ALA A 286 109.64 128.07 -10.55
CA ALA A 286 110.09 129.22 -11.33
C ALA A 286 110.64 130.33 -10.43
N HIS A 287 109.94 130.63 -9.33
CA HIS A 287 110.37 131.65 -8.37
C HIS A 287 111.70 131.28 -7.67
N ALA A 288 111.89 129.99 -7.37
CA ALA A 288 113.14 129.46 -6.80
C ALA A 288 114.29 129.49 -7.81
N ALA A 289 114.02 129.23 -9.10
CA ALA A 289 115.02 129.31 -10.16
C ALA A 289 115.50 130.76 -10.39
N ASP A 290 114.59 131.74 -10.31
CA ASP A 290 114.97 133.15 -10.39
C ASP A 290 115.78 133.62 -9.18
N LEU A 291 115.43 133.18 -7.97
CA LEU A 291 116.22 133.43 -6.76
C LEU A 291 117.61 132.77 -6.83
N ALA A 292 117.70 131.57 -7.41
CA ALA A 292 118.98 130.89 -7.64
C ALA A 292 119.87 131.66 -8.61
N ARG A 293 119.32 132.17 -9.72
CA ARG A 293 120.04 133.07 -10.65
C ARG A 293 120.53 134.34 -9.96
N GLN A 294 119.67 135.02 -9.19
CA GLN A 294 120.07 136.22 -8.45
C GLN A 294 121.23 135.95 -7.47
N ARG A 295 121.23 134.76 -6.85
CA ARG A 295 122.32 134.33 -5.95
C ARG A 295 123.61 134.02 -6.71
N GLU A 296 123.49 133.45 -7.90
CA GLU A 296 124.62 133.15 -8.78
C GLU A 296 125.25 134.43 -9.35
N ASP A 297 124.42 135.39 -9.76
CA ASP A 297 124.85 136.74 -10.16
C ASP A 297 125.57 137.46 -9.02
N LEU A 298 125.00 137.42 -7.80
CA LEU A 298 125.63 137.98 -6.59
C LEU A 298 126.95 137.30 -6.24
N ASN A 299 127.04 135.97 -6.36
CA ASN A 299 128.28 135.24 -6.12
C ASN A 299 129.34 135.55 -7.19
N SER A 300 128.95 135.74 -8.46
CA SER A 300 129.88 136.14 -9.51
C SER A 300 130.43 137.55 -9.26
N ALA A 301 129.58 138.48 -8.80
CA ALA A 301 129.99 139.83 -8.42
C ALA A 301 130.92 139.82 -7.19
N LEU A 302 130.69 138.91 -6.23
CA LEU A 302 131.55 138.70 -5.05
C LEU A 302 132.91 138.08 -5.42
N GLY A 303 132.92 137.15 -6.39
CA GLY A 303 134.14 136.55 -6.94
C GLY A 303 135.01 137.58 -7.68
N GLN A 304 134.39 138.41 -8.53
CA GLN A 304 135.09 139.53 -9.19
C GLN A 304 135.66 140.54 -8.18
N ALA A 305 134.92 140.83 -7.11
CA ALA A 305 135.40 141.73 -6.05
C ALA A 305 136.52 141.13 -5.17
N LEU A 306 136.66 139.79 -5.12
CA LEU A 306 137.71 139.10 -4.38
C LEU A 306 139.01 138.98 -5.20
N ASP A 307 138.92 138.75 -6.51
CA ASP A 307 140.09 138.61 -7.39
C ASP A 307 140.80 139.96 -7.68
N GLU A 308 140.12 141.10 -7.55
CA GLU A 308 140.72 142.44 -7.69
C GLU A 308 141.54 142.89 -6.45
N THR A 309 141.69 142.06 -5.41
CA THR A 309 142.40 142.43 -4.17
C THR A 309 143.57 141.50 -3.83
N THR A 310 144.69 141.68 -4.53
CA THR A 310 146.02 141.27 -4.08
C THR A 310 146.56 142.23 -3.01
N GLU A 311 146.29 141.97 -1.73
CA GLU A 311 147.15 142.30 -0.57
C GLU A 311 146.49 141.91 0.77
N GLU A 312 147.24 141.25 1.64
CA GLU A 312 146.76 140.27 2.62
C GLU A 312 146.32 140.81 4.00
N GLN A 313 146.14 142.12 4.22
CA GLN A 313 145.87 142.64 5.57
C GLN A 313 144.70 143.64 5.79
N PRO A 314 143.99 144.19 4.78
CA PRO A 314 142.79 144.99 5.06
C PRO A 314 141.47 144.18 5.09
N LEU A 315 141.52 142.86 4.86
CA LEU A 315 140.35 141.95 4.87
C LEU A 315 139.57 141.95 6.20
N ARG A 316 140.24 142.21 7.33
CA ARG A 316 139.56 142.26 8.64
C ARG A 316 138.80 143.57 8.91
N GLY A 317 139.08 144.64 8.18
CA GLY A 317 138.38 145.92 8.33
C GLY A 317 137.05 145.98 7.56
N ARG A 318 137.00 145.40 6.35
CA ARG A 318 135.78 145.41 5.52
C ARG A 318 134.73 144.39 5.92
N LEU A 319 135.10 143.29 6.59
CA LEU A 319 134.16 142.35 7.20
C LEU A 319 133.27 143.01 8.27
N ALA A 320 133.74 144.08 8.92
CA ALA A 320 132.93 144.86 9.86
C ALA A 320 131.82 145.70 9.17
N ALA A 321 131.92 145.99 7.88
CA ALA A 321 130.88 146.68 7.12
C ALA A 321 129.80 145.71 6.58
N MET A 322 130.09 144.40 6.47
CA MET A 322 129.13 143.41 5.94
C MET A 322 128.19 142.80 7.00
N LEU A 323 128.53 142.88 8.30
CA LEU A 323 127.68 142.37 9.39
C LEU A 323 126.59 143.36 9.88
N GLY A 324 126.42 144.51 9.21
CA GLY A 324 125.36 145.50 9.51
C GLY A 324 123.99 145.22 8.85
N ARG A 325 123.80 144.06 8.22
CA ARG A 325 122.52 143.61 7.65
C ARG A 325 121.87 142.60 8.61
N GLN A 326 120.84 143.02 9.36
CA GLN A 326 119.71 142.16 9.75
C GLN A 326 118.67 142.95 10.56
N SER A 327 117.59 143.39 9.91
CA SER A 327 116.28 143.58 10.56
C SER A 327 115.18 143.86 9.52
N VAL A 328 114.01 143.23 9.74
CA VAL A 328 112.65 143.49 9.18
C VAL A 328 112.39 142.81 7.81
N ASP A 329 111.43 141.88 7.60
CA ASP A 329 110.14 141.56 8.25
C ASP A 329 109.67 140.13 7.86
N PRO A 330 109.04 139.33 8.77
CA PRO A 330 108.00 138.39 8.33
C PRO A 330 106.76 138.50 9.24
N GLY A 331 105.69 139.09 8.71
CA GLY A 331 104.41 139.23 9.41
C GLY A 331 103.22 138.81 8.55
N GLY A 332 102.39 137.91 9.11
CA GLY A 332 101.03 137.54 8.65
C GLY A 332 101.00 136.26 7.81
N GLY A 333 100.54 135.10 8.28
CA GLY A 333 99.54 134.87 9.32
C GLY A 333 98.14 135.17 8.78
N ASP A 334 97.47 134.16 8.22
CA ASP A 334 96.02 134.07 8.38
C ASP A 334 95.58 132.61 8.50
N THR A 335 94.59 132.46 9.36
CA THR A 335 94.02 131.27 9.99
C THR A 335 92.53 131.23 9.66
N GLY A 336 91.95 130.03 9.49
CA GLY A 336 90.49 129.87 9.46
C GLY A 336 90.09 128.65 8.62
N VAL A 337 89.75 127.51 9.22
CA VAL A 337 88.39 127.18 9.74
C VAL A 337 87.40 127.20 8.56
N GLU A 338 86.85 126.09 8.10
CA GLU A 338 86.11 125.04 8.82
C GLU A 338 86.07 123.72 8.03
#